data_AF-A0A3N5WLC5-F1
#
_entry.id   AF-A0A3N5WLC5-F1
#
_cell.length_a   1.000
_cell.length_b   1.000
_cell.length_c   1.000
_cell.angle_alpha   90.00
_cell.angle_beta   90.00
_cell.angle_gamma   90.00
#
_symmetry.space_group_name_H-M   'P 1'
#
loop_
_entity.id
_entity.type
_entity.pdbx_description
1 polymer ?
#
loop_
_entity_poly.entity_id
_entity_poly.type
_entity_poly.pdbx_seq_one_letter_code
_entity_poly.pdbx_strand_id
1 'polypeptide(L)'
;MPKFAGLTDERALRAVPPGVGVLLALALALQLFWHSLQPSPVARAAALPSAPDAGRLRAASFGETTVAAQMLLLYLQAFDNQPGISIPFRELDYRRVTDWLATALHLDPHSGYPLMMASQLYGQVPDAGKQRMMCEFVHARFREAPNARWRWLAHCAIMAKHRLQDPALALRYAVDITRYAGSASGWARQMQIFILEDLGEIDSARVLLGGLLATGEVTDASELHFLTERLQALESAGKASTSSKFRQ
;
A
#
# COMPACT_ATOMS: atom_id res chain seq x y z
N MET A 1 47.88 34.07 19.00
CA MET A 1 47.26 35.34 18.55
C MET A 1 46.60 35.07 17.20
N PRO A 2 45.37 35.54 16.87
CA PRO A 2 44.29 36.14 17.67
C PRO A 2 43.02 35.25 17.71
N LYS A 3 42.12 35.57 18.64
CA LYS A 3 40.83 34.89 18.91
C LYS A 3 39.76 35.32 17.91
N PHE A 4 38.94 34.37 17.45
CA PHE A 4 37.64 34.67 16.84
C PHE A 4 36.72 35.27 17.93
N ALA A 5 36.31 36.52 17.77
CA ALA A 5 35.39 37.19 18.66
C ALA A 5 34.36 38.01 17.85
N GLY A 6 33.08 37.71 18.03
CA GLY A 6 31.99 38.66 17.82
C GLY A 6 31.21 38.54 16.51
N LEU A 7 30.42 37.48 16.33
CA LEU A 7 29.25 37.46 15.43
C LEU A 7 27.96 37.41 16.27
N THR A 8 27.82 38.36 17.19
CA THR A 8 26.57 38.59 17.93
C THR A 8 26.35 40.09 18.03
N ASP A 9 25.99 40.70 16.90
CA ASP A 9 25.38 42.04 16.90
C ASP A 9 23.86 41.85 17.05
N GLU A 10 23.45 41.38 18.23
CA GLU A 10 22.03 41.35 18.61
C GLU A 10 21.61 42.79 18.95
N ARG A 11 21.04 43.48 17.98
CA ARG A 11 20.47 44.82 18.20
C ARG A 11 19.40 44.75 19.28
N ALA A 12 19.62 45.46 20.39
CA ALA A 12 18.66 45.56 21.47
C ALA A 12 17.29 46.00 20.94
N LEU A 13 16.20 45.39 21.42
CA LEU A 13 14.80 45.67 21.04
C LEU A 13 14.42 47.16 21.11
N ARG A 14 15.20 47.98 21.82
CA ARG A 14 15.07 49.45 21.91
C ARG A 14 15.49 50.21 20.64
N ALA A 15 16.19 49.57 19.70
CA ALA A 15 16.56 50.17 18.41
C ALA A 15 15.43 50.10 17.37
N VAL A 16 14.29 49.48 17.71
CA VAL A 16 13.12 49.39 16.83
C VAL A 16 12.34 50.71 16.91
N PRO A 17 12.10 51.40 15.79
CA PRO A 17 11.29 52.61 15.77
C PRO A 17 9.90 52.34 16.37
N PRO A 18 9.34 53.25 17.18
CA PRO A 18 8.07 53.02 17.87
C PRO A 18 6.91 52.72 16.90
N GLY A 19 6.96 53.26 15.67
CA GLY A 19 5.99 52.96 14.62
C GLY A 19 5.96 51.49 14.17
N VAL A 20 7.09 50.79 14.21
CA VAL A 20 7.15 49.35 13.87
C VAL A 20 6.51 48.52 14.98
N GLY A 21 6.69 48.90 16.25
CA GLY A 21 6.01 48.27 17.37
C GLY A 21 4.50 48.44 17.32
N VAL A 22 4.03 49.65 16.98
CA VAL A 22 2.60 49.93 16.77
C VAL A 22 2.05 49.13 15.60
N LEU A 23 2.75 49.08 14.47
CA LEU A 23 2.31 48.34 13.28
C LEU A 23 2.27 46.83 13.53
N LEU A 24 3.25 46.29 14.28
CA LEU A 24 3.24 44.89 14.71
C LEU A 24 2.05 44.61 15.64
N ALA A 25 1.80 45.47 16.63
CA ALA A 25 0.67 45.31 17.54
C ALA A 25 -0.67 45.37 16.78
N LEU A 26 -0.78 46.25 15.79
CA LEU A 26 -1.98 46.42 14.97
C LEU A 26 -2.18 45.22 14.03
N ALA A 27 -1.10 44.69 13.44
CA ALA A 27 -1.13 43.46 12.66
C ALA A 27 -1.51 42.25 13.52
N LEU A 28 -0.98 42.15 14.74
CA LEU A 28 -1.31 41.08 15.68
C LEU A 28 -2.78 41.15 16.12
N ALA A 29 -3.27 42.36 16.42
CA ALA A 29 -4.66 42.59 16.78
C ALA A 29 -5.60 42.24 15.61
N LEU A 30 -5.22 42.61 14.37
CA LEU A 30 -5.97 42.26 13.17
C LEU A 30 -5.96 40.74 12.93
N GLN A 31 -4.83 40.08 13.16
CA GLN A 31 -4.71 38.62 13.05
C GLN A 31 -5.59 37.91 14.08
N LEU A 32 -5.58 38.35 15.34
CA LEU A 32 -6.41 37.79 16.42
C LEU A 32 -7.90 38.05 16.17
N PHE A 33 -8.26 39.24 15.69
CA PHE A 33 -9.62 39.59 15.33
C PHE A 33 -10.12 38.74 14.14
N TRP A 34 -9.31 38.61 13.10
CA TRP A 34 -9.61 37.73 11.97
C TRP A 34 -9.78 36.27 12.42
N HIS A 35 -8.91 35.80 13.33
CA HIS A 35 -8.98 34.45 13.86
C HIS A 35 -10.21 34.23 14.77
N SER A 36 -10.66 35.23 15.52
CA SER A 36 -11.87 35.13 16.36
C SER A 36 -13.17 35.18 15.54
N LEU A 37 -13.13 35.81 14.36
CA LEU A 37 -14.18 35.78 13.36
C LEU A 37 -14.23 34.45 12.59
N GLN A 38 -13.13 33.68 12.57
CA GLN A 38 -13.17 32.34 12.00
C GLN A 38 -13.98 31.44 12.94
N PRO A 39 -14.97 30.70 12.42
CA PRO A 39 -15.65 29.69 13.22
C PRO A 39 -14.59 28.73 13.76
N SER A 40 -14.70 28.38 15.04
CA SER A 40 -13.86 27.32 15.62
C SER A 40 -13.87 26.13 14.66
N PRO A 41 -12.72 25.54 14.30
CA PRO A 41 -12.67 24.38 13.43
C PRO A 41 -13.48 23.26 14.08
N VAL A 42 -14.77 23.19 13.74
CA VAL A 42 -15.62 22.07 14.13
C VAL A 42 -15.17 20.96 13.21
N ALA A 43 -14.38 20.05 13.77
CA ALA A 43 -13.94 18.89 13.04
C ALA A 43 -15.19 18.06 12.70
N ARG A 44 -15.64 18.24 11.46
CA ARG A 44 -16.68 17.44 10.83
C ARG A 44 -15.94 16.50 9.91
N ALA A 45 -16.14 15.21 10.10
CA ALA A 45 -15.75 14.21 9.12
C ALA A 45 -16.48 14.51 7.80
N ALA A 46 -15.92 15.38 6.98
CA ALA A 46 -16.43 15.60 5.64
C ALA A 46 -16.32 14.27 4.91
N ALA A 47 -17.37 13.87 4.20
CA ALA A 47 -17.28 12.71 3.33
C ALA A 47 -16.29 13.02 2.21
N LEU A 48 -15.38 12.09 1.91
CA LEU A 48 -14.46 12.21 0.78
C LEU A 48 -15.29 12.53 -0.48
N PRO A 49 -15.00 13.59 -1.25
CA PRO A 49 -15.77 13.88 -2.46
C PRO A 49 -15.59 12.77 -3.50
N SER A 50 -16.48 12.72 -4.50
CA SER A 50 -16.33 11.79 -5.63
C SER A 50 -15.01 12.05 -6.35
N ALA A 51 -14.36 11.00 -6.84
CA ALA A 51 -13.11 11.16 -7.57
C ALA A 51 -13.30 12.09 -8.78
N PRO A 52 -12.41 13.08 -8.98
CA PRO A 52 -12.49 13.97 -10.12
C PRO A 52 -12.27 13.21 -11.43
N ASP A 53 -12.96 13.63 -12.48
CA ASP A 53 -12.81 13.03 -13.80
C ASP A 53 -11.39 13.20 -14.36
N ALA A 54 -10.78 12.12 -14.83
CA ALA A 54 -9.39 12.14 -15.31
C ALA A 54 -9.20 13.04 -16.55
N GLY A 55 -10.21 13.16 -17.41
CA GLY A 55 -10.18 14.04 -18.57
C GLY A 55 -10.16 15.51 -18.15
N ARG A 56 -10.98 15.88 -17.15
CA ARG A 56 -10.98 17.23 -16.56
C ARG A 56 -9.65 17.57 -15.89
N LEU A 57 -9.06 16.61 -15.17
CA LEU A 57 -7.76 16.80 -14.52
C LEU A 57 -6.64 17.00 -15.54
N ARG A 58 -6.64 16.22 -16.63
CA ARG A 58 -5.68 16.39 -17.73
C ARG A 58 -5.78 17.77 -18.37
N ALA A 59 -7.00 18.27 -18.58
CA ALA A 59 -7.21 19.61 -19.11
C ALA A 59 -6.73 20.69 -18.13
N ALA A 60 -7.03 20.54 -16.83
CA ALA A 60 -6.61 21.47 -15.78
C ALA A 60 -5.09 21.47 -15.55
N SER A 61 -4.41 20.34 -15.78
CA SER A 61 -2.95 20.21 -15.68
C SER A 61 -2.21 20.54 -16.97
N PHE A 62 -2.88 21.11 -17.98
CA PHE A 62 -2.30 21.41 -19.30
C PHE A 62 -1.63 20.20 -19.98
N GLY A 63 -2.13 18.99 -19.71
CA GLY A 63 -1.59 17.74 -20.26
C GLY A 63 -0.59 17.01 -19.37
N GLU A 64 -0.13 17.62 -18.26
CA GLU A 64 0.80 16.98 -17.33
C GLU A 64 0.07 15.97 -16.44
N THR A 65 0.04 14.70 -16.84
CA THR A 65 -0.75 13.67 -16.14
C THR A 65 -0.05 13.14 -14.88
N THR A 66 1.28 13.05 -14.88
CA THR A 66 2.06 12.57 -13.72
C THR A 66 1.94 13.52 -12.53
N VAL A 67 2.10 14.83 -12.75
CA VAL A 67 1.94 15.85 -11.68
C VAL A 67 0.50 15.86 -11.19
N ALA A 68 -0.48 15.76 -12.09
CA ALA A 68 -1.89 15.67 -11.70
C ALA A 68 -2.17 14.43 -10.82
N ALA A 69 -1.61 13.27 -11.16
CA ALA A 69 -1.72 12.06 -10.35
C ALA A 69 -1.12 12.24 -8.96
N GLN A 70 0.07 12.85 -8.86
CA GLN A 70 0.73 13.11 -7.58
C GLN A 70 -0.07 14.10 -6.73
N MET A 71 -0.53 15.20 -7.31
CA MET A 71 -1.39 16.17 -6.60
C MET A 71 -2.70 15.54 -6.12
N LEU A 72 -3.28 14.65 -6.91
CA LEU A 72 -4.48 13.91 -6.54
C LEU A 72 -4.24 13.00 -5.33
N LEU A 73 -3.11 12.28 -5.32
CA LEU A 73 -2.74 11.39 -4.21
C LEU A 73 -2.36 12.19 -2.95
N LEU A 74 -1.66 13.31 -3.10
CA LEU A 74 -1.37 14.23 -2.00
C LEU A 74 -2.64 14.81 -1.39
N TYR A 75 -3.62 15.18 -2.22
CA TYR A 75 -4.93 15.63 -1.72
C TYR A 75 -5.62 14.53 -0.93
N LEU A 76 -5.65 13.29 -1.43
CA LEU A 76 -6.24 12.15 -0.74
C LEU A 76 -5.58 11.94 0.64
N GLN A 77 -4.25 11.96 0.69
CA GLN A 77 -3.50 11.82 1.95
C GLN A 77 -3.72 12.98 2.92
N ALA A 78 -3.80 14.21 2.42
CA ALA A 78 -4.09 15.38 3.25
C ALA A 78 -5.52 15.32 3.82
N PHE A 79 -6.47 14.78 3.04
CA PHE A 79 -7.85 14.60 3.48
C PHE A 79 -7.98 13.59 4.63
N ASP A 80 -7.11 12.59 4.68
CA ASP A 80 -7.06 11.60 5.75
C ASP A 80 -6.64 12.21 7.10
N ASN A 81 -5.92 13.34 7.09
CA ASN A 81 -5.41 14.01 8.28
C ASN A 81 -6.06 15.39 8.48
N GLN A 82 -7.31 15.41 8.96
CA GLN A 82 -8.04 16.65 9.17
C GLN A 82 -7.62 17.32 10.50
N PRO A 83 -7.37 18.65 10.53
CA PRO A 83 -7.03 19.35 11.76
C PRO A 83 -8.12 19.17 12.83
N GLY A 84 -7.75 18.62 13.98
CA GLY A 84 -8.63 18.45 15.14
C GLY A 84 -9.36 17.10 15.26
N ILE A 85 -9.43 16.29 14.19
CA ILE A 85 -9.90 14.88 14.21
C ILE A 85 -9.06 14.09 13.21
N SER A 86 -8.26 13.14 13.68
CA SER A 86 -7.79 12.06 12.81
C SER A 86 -9.00 11.20 12.47
N ILE A 87 -9.53 11.30 11.25
CA ILE A 87 -10.56 10.36 10.80
C ILE A 87 -9.87 9.00 10.77
N PRO A 88 -10.28 8.02 11.60
CA PRO A 88 -9.65 6.72 11.54
C PRO A 88 -9.93 6.14 10.16
N PHE A 89 -8.93 5.58 9.48
CA PHE A 89 -9.09 5.02 8.13
C PHE A 89 -10.30 4.08 7.99
N ARG A 90 -10.72 3.43 9.09
CA ARG A 90 -11.94 2.61 9.19
C ARG A 90 -13.25 3.36 8.89
N GLU A 91 -13.30 4.68 8.91
CA GLU A 91 -14.51 5.49 8.70
C GLU A 91 -14.61 6.02 7.27
N LEU A 92 -13.53 5.87 6.48
CA LEU A 92 -13.53 6.27 5.07
C LEU A 92 -14.46 5.39 4.23
N ASP A 93 -15.04 5.99 3.19
CA ASP A 93 -15.75 5.29 2.14
C ASP A 93 -14.75 4.66 1.16
N TYR A 94 -14.54 3.35 1.30
CA TYR A 94 -13.53 2.63 0.53
C TYR A 94 -13.86 2.57 -0.95
N ARG A 95 -15.14 2.72 -1.35
CA ARG A 95 -15.48 2.81 -2.77
C ARG A 95 -14.90 4.09 -3.36
N ARG A 96 -15.03 5.21 -2.64
CA ARG A 96 -14.44 6.48 -3.07
C ARG A 96 -12.92 6.41 -3.06
N VAL A 97 -12.31 5.83 -2.02
CA VAL A 97 -10.85 5.62 -2.00
C VAL A 97 -10.42 4.82 -3.24
N THR A 98 -11.12 3.73 -3.58
CA THR A 98 -10.86 2.98 -4.81
C THR A 98 -10.96 3.84 -6.06
N ASP A 99 -12.00 4.67 -6.19
CA ASP A 99 -12.19 5.55 -7.35
C ASP A 99 -11.05 6.59 -7.47
N TRP A 100 -10.60 7.16 -6.35
CA TRP A 100 -9.48 8.10 -6.30
C TRP A 100 -8.16 7.42 -6.72
N LEU A 101 -7.86 6.25 -6.16
CA LEU A 101 -6.67 5.48 -6.53
C LEU A 101 -6.73 5.01 -7.99
N ALA A 102 -7.90 4.63 -8.48
CA ALA A 102 -8.12 4.26 -9.88
C ALA A 102 -7.90 5.45 -10.82
N THR A 103 -8.37 6.63 -10.44
CA THR A 103 -8.18 7.87 -11.21
C THR A 103 -6.70 8.25 -11.26
N ALA A 104 -6.01 8.21 -10.12
CA ALA A 104 -4.58 8.46 -10.05
C ALA A 104 -3.78 7.48 -10.94
N LEU A 105 -4.12 6.20 -10.90
CA LEU A 105 -3.50 5.17 -11.73
C LEU A 105 -3.84 5.33 -13.22
N HIS A 106 -5.01 5.88 -13.56
CA HIS A 106 -5.35 6.19 -14.96
C HIS A 106 -4.55 7.39 -15.50
N LEU A 107 -4.24 8.37 -14.64
CA LEU A 107 -3.39 9.50 -14.99
C LEU A 107 -1.91 9.10 -15.10
N ASP A 108 -1.42 8.26 -14.20
CA ASP A 108 -0.06 7.70 -14.24
C ASP A 108 -0.09 6.16 -14.11
N PRO A 109 -0.21 5.43 -15.24
CA PRO A 109 -0.28 3.96 -15.25
C PRO A 109 1.01 3.26 -14.81
N HIS A 110 2.14 3.96 -14.87
CA HIS A 110 3.45 3.43 -14.49
C HIS A 110 3.71 3.55 -12.98
N SER A 111 2.97 4.42 -12.29
CA SER A 111 3.07 4.57 -10.86
C SER A 111 2.66 3.31 -10.11
N GLY A 112 3.57 2.78 -9.29
CA GLY A 112 3.25 1.78 -8.28
C GLY A 112 2.57 2.37 -7.03
N TYR A 113 2.53 3.70 -6.90
CA TYR A 113 2.12 4.37 -5.66
C TYR A 113 0.65 4.12 -5.29
N PRO A 114 -0.34 4.17 -6.22
CA PRO A 114 -1.73 3.86 -5.88
C PRO A 114 -1.91 2.42 -5.36
N LEU A 115 -1.17 1.45 -5.91
CA LEU A 115 -1.24 0.05 -5.52
C LEU A 115 -0.54 -0.20 -4.18
N MET A 116 0.56 0.52 -3.92
CA MET A 116 1.20 0.56 -2.61
C MET A 116 0.23 1.11 -1.55
N MET A 117 -0.45 2.24 -1.83
CA MET A 117 -1.42 2.81 -0.90
C MET A 117 -2.59 1.85 -0.65
N ALA A 118 -3.14 1.22 -1.71
CA ALA A 118 -4.21 0.24 -1.55
C ALA A 118 -3.79 -0.93 -0.67
N SER A 119 -2.63 -1.54 -0.93
CA SER A 119 -2.19 -2.75 -0.22
C SER A 119 -1.62 -2.46 1.18
N GLN A 120 -0.85 -1.39 1.35
CA GLN A 120 -0.06 -1.13 2.56
C GLN A 120 -0.54 0.05 3.42
N LEU A 121 -1.47 0.89 2.93
CA LEU A 121 -2.05 1.97 3.75
C LEU A 121 -3.52 1.65 4.03
N TYR A 122 -4.37 1.71 3.01
CA TYR A 122 -5.80 1.47 3.16
C TYR A 122 -6.13 0.00 3.40
N GLY A 123 -5.25 -0.92 2.98
CA GLY A 123 -5.36 -2.35 3.29
C GLY A 123 -5.06 -2.69 4.76
N GLN A 124 -4.51 -1.78 5.57
CA GLN A 124 -4.10 -2.10 6.95
C GLN A 124 -5.16 -1.82 8.02
N VAL A 125 -6.41 -1.60 7.64
CA VAL A 125 -7.52 -1.34 8.56
C VAL A 125 -8.08 -2.64 9.14
N PRO A 126 -8.46 -2.72 10.43
CA PRO A 126 -9.05 -3.90 11.06
C PRO A 126 -10.51 -4.11 10.64
N ASP A 127 -10.77 -4.17 9.33
CA ASP A 127 -12.06 -4.44 8.71
C ASP A 127 -11.83 -5.35 7.50
N ALA A 128 -12.33 -6.58 7.60
CA ALA A 128 -12.12 -7.61 6.57
C ALA A 128 -12.75 -7.25 5.21
N GLY A 129 -13.89 -6.56 5.20
CA GLY A 129 -14.55 -6.15 3.97
C GLY A 129 -13.71 -5.10 3.22
N LYS A 130 -13.16 -4.14 3.96
CA LYS A 130 -12.30 -3.08 3.45
C LYS A 130 -10.94 -3.60 2.97
N GLN A 131 -10.33 -4.48 3.76
CA GLN A 131 -9.12 -5.21 3.38
C GLN A 131 -9.32 -5.97 2.06
N ARG A 132 -10.43 -6.74 1.95
CA ARG A 132 -10.75 -7.48 0.74
C ARG A 132 -10.96 -6.54 -0.45
N MET A 133 -11.69 -5.43 -0.29
CA MET A 133 -11.90 -4.45 -1.36
C MET A 133 -10.58 -3.89 -1.92
N MET A 134 -9.63 -3.56 -1.06
CA MET A 134 -8.30 -3.09 -1.50
C MET A 134 -7.48 -4.19 -2.18
N CYS A 135 -7.52 -5.42 -1.67
CA CYS A 135 -6.87 -6.55 -2.33
C CYS A 135 -7.44 -6.82 -3.72
N GLU A 136 -8.78 -6.80 -3.87
CA GLU A 136 -9.45 -7.01 -5.15
C GLU A 136 -9.13 -5.88 -6.13
N PHE A 137 -9.06 -4.62 -5.66
CA PHE A 137 -8.58 -3.52 -6.49
C PHE A 137 -7.16 -3.77 -7.01
N VAL A 138 -6.23 -4.18 -6.14
CA VAL A 138 -4.85 -4.50 -6.53
C VAL A 138 -4.81 -5.68 -7.51
N HIS A 139 -5.61 -6.73 -7.27
CA HIS A 139 -5.70 -7.89 -8.14
C HIS A 139 -6.24 -7.54 -9.53
N ALA A 140 -7.28 -6.72 -9.62
CA ALA A 140 -7.82 -6.24 -10.89
C ALA A 140 -6.75 -5.47 -11.69
N ARG A 141 -5.99 -4.59 -11.04
CA ARG A 141 -4.94 -3.79 -11.69
C ARG A 141 -3.67 -4.59 -11.96
N PHE A 142 -3.39 -5.63 -11.21
CA PHE A 142 -2.25 -6.52 -11.47
C PHE A 142 -2.30 -7.11 -12.89
N ARG A 143 -3.49 -7.48 -13.37
CA ARG A 143 -3.68 -8.09 -14.70
C ARG A 143 -3.25 -7.21 -15.86
N GLU A 144 -3.25 -5.89 -15.68
CA GLU A 144 -2.83 -4.93 -16.71
C GLU A 144 -1.30 -4.91 -16.89
N ALA A 145 -0.54 -5.11 -15.82
CA ALA A 145 0.92 -5.14 -15.87
C ALA A 145 1.52 -6.12 -14.82
N PRO A 146 1.37 -7.44 -15.03
CA PRO A 146 1.71 -8.45 -14.03
C PRO A 146 3.16 -8.37 -13.54
N ASN A 147 4.10 -8.22 -14.48
CA ASN A 147 5.53 -8.15 -14.21
C ASN A 147 5.95 -6.91 -13.39
N ALA A 148 5.21 -5.81 -13.46
CA ALA A 148 5.51 -4.60 -12.70
C ALA A 148 4.76 -4.56 -11.35
N ARG A 149 3.60 -5.23 -11.26
CA ARG A 149 2.65 -5.07 -10.16
C ARG A 149 2.58 -6.27 -9.21
N TRP A 150 3.31 -7.35 -9.48
CA TRP A 150 3.28 -8.59 -8.69
C TRP A 150 3.57 -8.36 -7.19
N ARG A 151 4.45 -7.41 -6.84
CA ARG A 151 4.83 -7.11 -5.44
C ARG A 151 3.63 -6.74 -4.58
N TRP A 152 2.69 -5.97 -5.16
CA TRP A 152 1.49 -5.51 -4.47
C TRP A 152 0.49 -6.65 -4.29
N LEU A 153 0.32 -7.48 -5.33
CA LEU A 153 -0.54 -8.66 -5.24
C LEU A 153 0.04 -9.70 -4.26
N ALA A 154 1.36 -9.83 -4.18
CA ALA A 154 2.01 -10.72 -3.23
C ALA A 154 1.75 -10.26 -1.78
N HIS A 155 1.78 -8.96 -1.53
CA HIS A 155 1.36 -8.41 -0.23
C HIS A 155 -0.11 -8.73 0.08
N CYS A 156 -1.00 -8.62 -0.92
CA CYS A 156 -2.41 -8.99 -0.77
C CYS A 156 -2.60 -10.50 -0.51
N ALA A 157 -1.77 -11.38 -1.07
CA ALA A 157 -1.78 -12.82 -0.77
C ALA A 157 -1.40 -13.10 0.70
N ILE A 158 -0.34 -12.46 1.19
CA ILE A 158 0.08 -12.56 2.60
C ILE A 158 -1.02 -12.01 3.52
N MET A 159 -1.62 -10.88 3.17
CA MET A 159 -2.72 -10.28 3.93
C MET A 159 -3.97 -11.18 3.93
N ALA A 160 -4.28 -11.80 2.80
CA ALA A 160 -5.39 -12.75 2.68
C ALA A 160 -5.19 -13.95 3.61
N LYS A 161 -3.97 -14.49 3.66
CA LYS A 161 -3.62 -15.61 4.54
C LYS A 161 -3.69 -15.25 6.03
N HIS A 162 -3.05 -14.15 6.44
CA HIS A 162 -2.80 -13.88 7.86
C HIS A 162 -3.80 -12.93 8.52
N ARG A 163 -4.41 -11.99 7.78
CA ARG A 163 -5.34 -11.01 8.33
C ARG A 163 -6.79 -11.31 7.97
N LEU A 164 -7.06 -11.62 6.70
CA LEU A 164 -8.41 -12.02 6.27
C LEU A 164 -8.75 -13.46 6.67
N GLN A 165 -7.73 -14.28 6.97
CA GLN A 165 -7.86 -15.71 7.24
C GLN A 165 -8.62 -16.45 6.13
N ASP A 166 -8.38 -16.03 4.88
CA ASP A 166 -9.00 -16.56 3.67
C ASP A 166 -7.92 -17.21 2.80
N PRO A 167 -7.55 -18.47 3.09
CA PRO A 167 -6.46 -19.13 2.40
C PRO A 167 -6.80 -19.46 0.94
N ALA A 168 -8.08 -19.59 0.59
CA ALA A 168 -8.52 -19.75 -0.80
C ALA A 168 -8.25 -18.48 -1.62
N LEU A 169 -8.54 -17.30 -1.05
CA LEU A 169 -8.21 -16.02 -1.66
C LEU A 169 -6.70 -15.81 -1.78
N ALA A 170 -5.94 -16.19 -0.75
CA ALA A 170 -4.47 -16.14 -0.78
C ALA A 170 -3.90 -17.02 -1.90
N LEU A 171 -4.41 -18.25 -2.04
CA LEU A 171 -4.01 -19.17 -3.10
C LEU A 171 -4.34 -18.59 -4.48
N ARG A 172 -5.53 -18.02 -4.66
CA ARG A 172 -5.93 -17.38 -5.94
C ARG A 172 -4.93 -16.31 -6.38
N TYR A 173 -4.51 -15.44 -5.46
CA TYR A 173 -3.52 -14.40 -5.75
C TYR A 173 -2.14 -14.99 -6.06
N ALA A 174 -1.70 -16.01 -5.31
CA ALA A 174 -0.42 -16.67 -5.55
C ALA A 174 -0.36 -17.38 -6.90
N VAL A 175 -1.43 -18.10 -7.28
CA VAL A 175 -1.55 -18.75 -8.58
C VAL A 175 -1.50 -17.73 -9.72
N ASP A 176 -2.20 -16.60 -9.57
CA ASP A 176 -2.17 -15.55 -10.58
C ASP A 176 -0.79 -14.89 -10.73
N ILE A 177 -0.04 -14.74 -9.63
CA ILE A 177 1.36 -14.28 -9.70
C ILE A 177 2.19 -15.27 -10.50
N THR A 178 2.16 -16.55 -10.17
CA THR A 178 2.95 -17.57 -10.88
C THR A 178 2.54 -17.70 -12.35
N ARG A 179 1.25 -17.55 -12.66
CA ARG A 179 0.72 -17.68 -14.02
C ARG A 179 1.04 -16.50 -14.93
N TYR A 180 1.00 -15.27 -14.41
CA TYR A 180 1.06 -14.07 -15.25
C TYR A 180 2.33 -13.24 -15.05
N ALA A 181 2.99 -13.32 -13.90
CA ALA A 181 4.18 -12.55 -13.61
C ALA A 181 5.45 -13.42 -13.72
N GLY A 182 5.84 -13.75 -14.95
CA GLY A 182 7.06 -14.54 -15.21
C GLY A 182 8.33 -13.88 -14.68
N SER A 183 8.37 -12.55 -14.57
CA SER A 183 9.51 -11.82 -13.99
C SER A 183 9.44 -11.64 -12.47
N ALA A 184 8.44 -12.22 -11.79
CA ALA A 184 8.37 -12.19 -10.33
C ALA A 184 9.57 -12.95 -9.72
N SER A 185 9.96 -12.62 -8.50
CA SER A 185 11.03 -13.33 -7.80
C SER A 185 10.69 -14.81 -7.55
N GLY A 186 11.70 -15.65 -7.35
CA GLY A 186 11.53 -17.07 -7.03
C GLY A 186 10.54 -17.31 -5.88
N TRP A 187 10.73 -16.60 -4.75
CA TRP A 187 9.82 -16.68 -3.61
C TRP A 187 8.36 -16.38 -3.97
N ALA A 188 8.10 -15.41 -4.85
CA ALA A 188 6.74 -15.01 -5.22
C ALA A 188 6.07 -16.05 -6.11
N ARG A 189 6.85 -16.70 -7.00
CA ARG A 189 6.38 -17.82 -7.82
C ARG A 189 6.19 -19.10 -7.01
N GLN A 190 7.01 -19.31 -5.99
CA GLN A 190 6.94 -20.46 -5.07
C GLN A 190 5.86 -20.33 -4.00
N MET A 191 5.36 -19.12 -3.73
CA MET A 191 4.38 -18.84 -2.67
C MET A 191 3.14 -19.74 -2.74
N GLN A 192 2.66 -20.10 -3.94
CA GLN A 192 1.51 -20.99 -4.11
C GLN A 192 1.74 -22.38 -3.50
N ILE A 193 2.99 -22.89 -3.52
CA ILE A 193 3.35 -24.22 -3.02
C ILE A 193 3.14 -24.26 -1.51
N PHE A 194 3.65 -23.24 -0.80
CA PHE A 194 3.53 -23.17 0.65
C PHE A 194 2.08 -22.91 1.10
N ILE A 195 1.30 -22.14 0.33
CA ILE A 195 -0.13 -21.95 0.65
C ILE A 195 -0.92 -23.25 0.45
N LEU A 196 -0.60 -24.05 -0.57
CA LEU A 196 -1.22 -25.38 -0.77
C LEU A 196 -0.86 -26.34 0.36
N GLU A 197 0.39 -26.34 0.80
CA GLU A 197 0.83 -27.12 1.96
C GLU A 197 0.03 -26.76 3.21
N ASP A 198 -0.12 -25.47 3.52
CA ASP A 198 -0.89 -24.99 4.67
C ASP A 198 -2.39 -25.32 4.58
N LEU A 199 -2.93 -25.43 3.36
CA LEU A 199 -4.30 -25.88 3.09
C LEU A 199 -4.48 -27.40 3.23
N GLY A 200 -3.40 -28.16 3.41
CA GLY A 200 -3.42 -29.62 3.44
C GLY A 200 -3.48 -30.27 2.04
N GLU A 201 -3.33 -29.50 0.98
CA GLU A 201 -3.30 -29.95 -0.43
C GLU A 201 -1.91 -30.49 -0.80
N ILE A 202 -1.46 -31.49 -0.04
CA ILE A 202 -0.10 -32.04 -0.08
C ILE A 202 0.27 -32.57 -1.46
N ASP A 203 -0.66 -33.23 -2.16
CA ASP A 203 -0.40 -33.77 -3.50
C ASP A 203 -0.15 -32.66 -4.52
N SER A 204 -0.95 -31.59 -4.49
CA SER A 204 -0.78 -30.43 -5.36
C SER A 204 0.55 -29.71 -5.08
N ALA A 205 0.88 -29.51 -3.80
CA ALA A 205 2.15 -28.93 -3.38
C ALA A 205 3.35 -29.77 -3.85
N ARG A 206 3.28 -31.09 -3.69
CA ARG A 206 4.31 -32.05 -4.12
C ARG A 206 4.55 -32.00 -5.63
N VAL A 207 3.48 -32.03 -6.43
CA VAL A 207 3.58 -31.97 -7.90
C VAL A 207 4.25 -30.67 -8.36
N LEU A 208 3.83 -29.53 -7.80
CA LEU A 208 4.41 -28.24 -8.16
C LEU A 208 5.87 -28.11 -7.72
N LEU A 209 6.22 -28.60 -6.53
CA LEU A 209 7.58 -28.56 -6.01
C LEU A 209 8.52 -29.48 -6.81
N GLY A 210 8.07 -30.69 -7.15
CA GLY A 210 8.83 -31.59 -8.02
C GLY A 210 9.03 -31.02 -9.43
N GLY A 211 8.00 -30.39 -10.00
CA GLY A 211 8.10 -29.68 -11.27
C GLY A 211 9.13 -28.55 -11.23
N LEU A 212 9.12 -27.73 -10.17
CA LEU A 212 10.08 -26.64 -10.00
C LEU A 212 11.53 -27.12 -9.86
N LEU A 213 11.76 -28.24 -9.17
CA LEU A 213 13.10 -28.82 -9.07
C LEU A 213 13.56 -29.41 -10.41
N ALA A 214 12.63 -29.95 -11.21
CA ALA A 214 12.93 -30.51 -12.53
C ALA A 214 13.23 -29.46 -13.61
N THR A 215 12.68 -28.24 -13.50
CA THR A 215 12.95 -27.18 -14.49
C THR A 215 14.37 -26.62 -14.39
N GLY A 216 15.05 -26.81 -13.26
CA GLY A 216 16.39 -26.26 -13.02
C GLY A 216 16.43 -24.73 -12.92
N GLU A 217 15.28 -24.07 -12.72
CA GLU A 217 15.21 -22.61 -12.53
C GLU A 217 15.86 -22.14 -11.23
N VAL A 218 15.93 -23.02 -10.23
CA VAL A 218 16.54 -22.75 -8.93
C VAL A 218 18.03 -23.07 -9.02
N THR A 219 18.87 -22.04 -9.02
CA THR A 219 20.33 -22.19 -9.18
C THR A 219 21.09 -22.17 -7.86
N ASP A 220 20.50 -21.62 -6.79
CA ASP A 220 21.16 -21.55 -5.49
C ASP A 220 21.18 -22.92 -4.81
N ALA A 221 22.37 -23.35 -4.35
CA ALA A 221 22.55 -24.67 -3.76
C ALA A 221 21.80 -24.84 -2.43
N SER A 222 21.68 -23.77 -1.63
CA SER A 222 20.97 -23.82 -0.34
C SER A 222 19.47 -23.88 -0.56
N GLU A 223 18.96 -23.12 -1.53
CA GLU A 223 17.56 -23.15 -1.94
C GLU A 223 17.18 -24.54 -2.50
N LEU A 224 18.01 -25.12 -3.38
CA LEU A 224 17.80 -26.48 -3.90
C LEU A 224 17.74 -27.51 -2.78
N HIS A 225 18.66 -27.44 -1.81
CA HIS A 225 18.66 -28.34 -0.68
C HIS A 225 17.38 -28.20 0.15
N PHE A 226 17.00 -26.98 0.52
CA PHE A 226 15.78 -26.69 1.26
C PHE A 226 14.52 -27.22 0.57
N LEU A 227 14.38 -26.96 -0.74
CA LEU A 227 13.22 -27.41 -1.52
C LEU A 227 13.20 -28.94 -1.69
N THR A 228 14.37 -29.59 -1.79
CA THR A 228 14.48 -31.04 -1.86
C THR A 228 14.07 -31.70 -0.55
N GLU A 229 14.56 -31.21 0.60
CA GLU A 229 14.14 -31.70 1.91
C GLU A 229 12.63 -31.52 2.11
N ARG A 230 12.09 -30.38 1.70
CA ARG A 230 10.64 -30.12 1.76
C ARG A 230 9.84 -31.13 0.91
N LEU A 231 10.31 -31.46 -0.29
CA LEU A 231 9.65 -32.45 -1.15
C LEU A 231 9.60 -33.83 -0.48
N GLN A 232 10.72 -34.27 0.12
CA GLN A 232 10.79 -35.55 0.85
C GLN A 232 9.84 -35.59 2.06
N ALA A 233 9.71 -34.46 2.78
CA ALA A 233 8.76 -34.34 3.88
C ALA A 233 7.30 -34.50 3.40
N LEU A 234 6.94 -33.86 2.28
CA LEU A 234 5.60 -33.98 1.69
C LEU A 234 5.31 -35.40 1.19
N GLU A 235 6.28 -36.08 0.58
CA GLU A 235 6.14 -37.49 0.17
C GLU A 235 5.89 -38.43 1.35
N SER A 236 6.59 -38.19 2.46
CA SER A 236 6.42 -38.96 3.69
C SER A 236 5.05 -38.72 4.32
N ALA A 237 4.59 -37.47 4.34
CA ALA A 237 3.25 -37.10 4.83
C ALA A 237 2.12 -37.70 3.97
N GLY A 238 2.26 -37.68 2.63
CA GLY A 238 1.30 -38.27 1.71
C GLY A 238 1.16 -39.79 1.86
N LYS A 239 2.28 -40.50 2.09
CA LYS A 239 2.29 -41.95 2.37
C LYS A 239 1.58 -42.30 3.68
N ALA A 240 1.75 -41.49 4.73
CA ALA A 240 1.09 -41.67 6.02
C ALA A 240 -0.44 -41.43 5.94
N SER A 241 -0.88 -40.42 5.19
CA SER A 241 -2.31 -40.15 4.95
C SER A 241 -3.00 -41.29 4.19
N THR A 242 -2.30 -41.88 3.21
CA THR A 242 -2.83 -42.98 2.40
C THR A 242 -2.96 -44.28 3.20
N SER A 243 -1.98 -44.61 4.05
CA SER A 243 -2.04 -45.82 4.88
C SER A 243 -3.11 -45.77 5.97
N SER A 244 -3.47 -44.57 6.46
CA SER A 244 -4.58 -44.39 7.40
C SER A 244 -5.95 -44.56 6.75
N LYS A 245 -6.13 -44.15 5.48
CA LYS A 245 -7.41 -44.32 4.75
C LYS A 245 -7.72 -45.77 4.38
N PHE A 246 -6.70 -46.62 4.22
CA PHE A 246 -6.87 -48.06 3.95
C PHE A 246 -7.11 -48.92 5.19
N ARG A 247 -7.13 -48.31 6.39
CA ARG A 247 -7.27 -49.01 7.68
C ARG A 247 -8.62 -48.80 8.37
N GLN A 248 -9.55 -48.08 7.73
CA GLN A 248 -10.97 -47.99 8.07
C GLN A 248 -11.80 -48.77 7.06
#